data_AF-A0A8T3PZW3-F1
#
_entry.id   AF-A0A8T3PZW3-F1
#
_cell.length_a   1.000
_cell.length_b   1.000
_cell.length_c   1.000
_cell.angle_alpha   90.00
_cell.angle_beta   90.00
_cell.angle_gamma   90.00
#
_symmetry.space_group_name_H-M   'P 1'
#
loop_
_entity.id
_entity.type
_entity.pdbx_description
1 polymer ?
#
loop_
_entity_poly.entity_id
_entity_poly.type
_entity_poly.pdbx_seq_one_letter_code
_entity_poly.pdbx_strand_id
1 'polypeptide(L)'
;MMPERFENELRDWLAQRAPSEAPDSILDAVSERIEDLAPQARRSFLASVLAAAAVILLAFTAGVGIAGLMSPERGPEIGVSDPPEPIELRCPADPCEVPLAANAAYRASRFALDLTVSVPSTRWVLATDLPGFFRVEIRTDQRRGISIFTDPTPVDPLGNRESRVAQTPAALVEWLRRRPELAVSAPDEVVIGGLSGLAVDLRGDPRATTRSDGCAEEGGLCSAVFRYSAGGGDERTYGSSTLDRIRLYLLDAGGTVVVVAVEARHQAPAASFEAEASGVLDGLVIRERSE
;
A
#
# COMPACT_ATOMS: atom_id res chain seq x y z
N MET A 1 -15.17 -30.59 -8.11
CA MET A 1 -16.07 -29.42 -8.09
C MET A 1 -16.34 -29.18 -6.63
N MET A 2 -15.59 -28.27 -5.98
CA MET A 2 -15.98 -27.87 -4.63
C MET A 2 -17.38 -27.26 -4.75
N PRO A 3 -18.34 -27.60 -3.87
CA PRO A 3 -19.66 -27.01 -3.96
C PRO A 3 -19.49 -25.50 -3.75
N GLU A 4 -19.93 -24.65 -4.68
CA GLU A 4 -19.98 -23.18 -4.51
C GLU A 4 -20.56 -22.77 -3.15
N ARG A 5 -21.44 -23.62 -2.62
CA ARG A 5 -21.99 -23.53 -1.28
C ARG A 5 -20.92 -23.46 -0.16
N PHE A 6 -19.85 -24.24 -0.21
CA PHE A 6 -18.82 -24.22 0.84
C PHE A 6 -17.98 -22.93 0.80
N GLU A 7 -17.59 -22.47 -0.38
CA GLU A 7 -16.88 -21.19 -0.52
C GLU A 7 -17.74 -20.02 -0.06
N ASN A 8 -19.03 -20.02 -0.40
CA ASN A 8 -19.97 -19.00 0.05
C ASN A 8 -20.21 -19.07 1.56
N GLU A 9 -20.41 -20.27 2.13
CA GLU A 9 -20.59 -20.46 3.59
C GLU A 9 -19.33 -20.06 4.38
N LEU A 10 -18.14 -20.34 3.87
CA LEU A 10 -16.88 -19.95 4.50
C LEU A 10 -16.63 -18.45 4.41
N ARG A 11 -16.91 -17.82 3.27
CA ARG A 11 -16.82 -16.38 3.09
C ARG A 11 -17.81 -15.64 4.00
N ASP A 12 -19.05 -16.13 4.07
CA ASP A 12 -20.06 -15.58 4.98
C ASP A 12 -19.66 -15.78 6.45
N TRP A 13 -19.10 -16.94 6.81
CA TRP A 13 -18.60 -17.19 8.16
C TRP A 13 -17.43 -16.28 8.52
N LEU A 14 -16.47 -16.08 7.62
CA LEU A 14 -15.35 -15.15 7.84
C LEU A 14 -15.85 -13.72 7.99
N ALA A 15 -16.80 -13.28 7.17
CA ALA A 15 -17.36 -11.94 7.24
C ALA A 15 -18.21 -11.69 8.51
N GLN A 16 -18.92 -12.72 8.99
CA GLN A 16 -19.88 -12.56 10.10
C GLN A 16 -19.33 -12.99 11.47
N ARG A 17 -18.36 -13.90 11.51
CA ARG A 17 -17.93 -14.61 12.72
C ARG A 17 -16.43 -14.73 12.91
N ALA A 18 -15.59 -14.31 11.95
CA ALA A 18 -14.18 -14.15 12.27
C ALA A 18 -14.08 -13.18 13.45
N PRO A 19 -13.44 -13.57 14.56
CA PRO A 19 -13.24 -12.67 15.68
C PRO A 19 -12.59 -11.40 15.13
N SER A 20 -13.08 -10.23 15.52
CA SER A 20 -12.41 -8.95 15.24
C SER A 20 -10.99 -8.88 15.81
N GLU A 21 -10.59 -9.89 16.58
CA GLU A 21 -9.28 -10.07 17.21
C GLU A 21 -8.45 -11.21 16.59
N ALA A 22 -8.94 -11.89 15.55
CA ALA A 22 -8.14 -12.91 14.87
C ALA A 22 -6.91 -12.24 14.26
N PRO A 23 -5.68 -12.67 14.63
CA PRO A 23 -4.48 -12.11 14.03
C PRO A 23 -4.48 -12.30 12.51
N ASP A 24 -4.11 -11.27 11.76
CA ASP A 24 -4.07 -11.29 10.28
C ASP A 24 -3.31 -12.50 9.72
N SER A 25 -2.27 -12.96 10.43
CA SER A 25 -1.52 -14.16 10.05
C SER A 25 -2.37 -15.44 10.00
N ILE A 26 -3.45 -15.52 10.77
CA ILE A 26 -4.40 -16.64 10.72
C ILE A 26 -5.32 -16.52 9.50
N LEU A 27 -5.80 -15.30 9.18
CA LEU A 27 -6.66 -15.08 8.01
C LEU A 27 -5.87 -15.30 6.71
N ASP A 28 -4.64 -14.79 6.64
CA ASP A 28 -3.73 -15.00 5.51
C ASP A 28 -3.37 -16.49 5.38
N ALA A 29 -3.02 -17.17 6.48
CA ALA A 29 -2.73 -18.61 6.45
C ALA A 29 -3.95 -19.46 6.07
N VAL A 30 -5.18 -19.07 6.45
CA VAL A 30 -6.41 -19.76 6.04
C VAL A 30 -6.67 -19.53 4.55
N SER A 31 -6.48 -18.32 4.05
CA SER A 31 -6.67 -17.99 2.62
C SER A 31 -5.67 -18.74 1.74
N GLU A 32 -4.38 -18.73 2.09
CA GLU A 32 -3.33 -19.49 1.38
C GLU A 32 -3.63 -21.01 1.39
N ARG A 33 -4.10 -21.54 2.53
CA ARG A 33 -4.47 -22.97 2.63
C ARG A 33 -5.64 -23.33 1.72
N ILE A 34 -6.60 -22.44 1.52
CA ILE A 34 -7.76 -22.69 0.64
C ILE A 34 -7.33 -22.73 -0.83
N GLU A 35 -6.43 -21.82 -1.24
CA GLU A 35 -5.86 -21.82 -2.59
C GLU A 35 -5.06 -23.10 -2.86
N ASP A 36 -4.29 -23.59 -1.88
CA ASP A 36 -3.56 -24.86 -1.98
C ASP A 36 -4.47 -26.11 -1.99
N LEU A 37 -5.66 -26.02 -1.42
CA LEU A 37 -6.63 -27.12 -1.38
C LEU A 37 -7.46 -27.24 -2.68
N ALA A 38 -7.59 -26.16 -3.46
CA ALA A 38 -8.35 -26.17 -4.71
C ALA A 38 -7.74 -27.11 -5.80
N PRO A 39 -6.40 -27.22 -5.96
CA PRO A 39 -5.78 -28.23 -6.81
C PRO A 39 -5.84 -29.65 -6.23
N GLN A 40 -5.71 -29.80 -4.90
CA GLN A 40 -5.67 -31.12 -4.25
C GLN A 40 -7.04 -31.82 -4.27
N ALA A 41 -8.14 -31.08 -4.19
CA ALA A 41 -9.51 -31.61 -4.28
C ALA A 41 -9.86 -32.26 -5.63
N ARG A 42 -9.06 -32.02 -6.70
CA ARG A 42 -9.22 -32.71 -8.00
C ARG A 42 -8.52 -34.07 -8.06
N ARG A 43 -7.58 -34.39 -7.16
CA ARG A 43 -6.79 -35.63 -7.23
C ARG A 43 -7.16 -36.69 -6.18
N SER A 44 -7.92 -36.35 -5.14
CA SER A 44 -8.15 -37.26 -4.01
C SER A 44 -9.60 -37.77 -3.84
N PHE A 45 -10.54 -37.44 -4.72
CA PHE A 45 -11.94 -37.86 -4.56
C PHE A 45 -12.26 -39.33 -4.89
N LEU A 46 -11.24 -40.21 -5.02
CA LEU A 46 -11.43 -41.66 -5.19
C LEU A 46 -10.63 -42.55 -4.21
N ALA A 47 -10.04 -42.01 -3.14
CA ALA A 47 -9.41 -42.87 -2.12
C ALA A 47 -9.59 -42.30 -0.70
N SER A 48 -10.63 -42.81 -0.04
CA SER A 48 -10.68 -43.35 1.33
C SER A 48 -9.73 -42.83 2.45
N VAL A 49 -10.36 -42.68 3.63
CA VAL A 49 -9.90 -43.04 5.00
C VAL A 49 -9.39 -41.92 5.93
N LEU A 50 -10.14 -41.81 7.04
CA LEU A 50 -9.80 -41.57 8.45
C LEU A 50 -8.31 -41.44 8.87
N ALA A 51 -8.12 -40.58 9.89
CA ALA A 51 -7.29 -40.78 11.10
C ALA A 51 -6.22 -39.71 11.38
N ALA A 52 -6.49 -38.93 12.45
CA ALA A 52 -5.70 -38.80 13.68
C ALA A 52 -4.28 -38.19 13.71
N ALA A 53 -4.09 -37.49 14.85
CA ALA A 53 -2.84 -37.30 15.63
C ALA A 53 -1.84 -36.27 15.07
N ALA A 54 -0.94 -35.66 15.86
CA ALA A 54 -0.74 -35.38 17.28
C ALA A 54 0.58 -34.59 17.36
N VAL A 55 0.74 -33.75 18.40
CA VAL A 55 1.98 -33.38 19.12
C VAL A 55 3.33 -33.52 18.37
N ILE A 56 4.05 -32.41 18.17
CA ILE A 56 5.53 -32.43 18.25
C ILE A 56 6.03 -31.22 19.04
N LEU A 57 6.67 -31.55 20.16
CA LEU A 57 7.46 -30.72 21.06
C LEU A 57 8.89 -31.20 20.84
N LEU A 58 9.86 -30.35 20.46
CA LEU A 58 11.27 -30.72 20.49
C LEU A 58 12.17 -29.48 20.64
N ALA A 59 12.82 -29.44 21.80
CA ALA A 59 13.93 -28.57 22.15
C ALA A 59 15.17 -28.92 21.31
N PHE A 60 16.03 -27.94 21.01
CA PHE A 60 17.44 -28.21 20.75
C PHE A 60 18.39 -27.24 21.46
N THR A 61 19.47 -27.88 21.89
CA THR A 61 20.54 -27.58 22.84
C THR A 61 21.54 -26.49 22.42
N ALA A 62 22.15 -25.92 23.45
CA ALA A 62 23.38 -25.14 23.43
C ALA A 62 24.54 -25.86 22.72
N GLY A 63 25.33 -25.09 21.95
CA GLY A 63 26.60 -25.48 21.37
C GLY A 63 27.65 -24.41 21.58
N VAL A 64 28.69 -24.76 22.34
CA VAL A 64 29.87 -23.96 22.69
C VAL A 64 30.93 -24.07 21.58
N GLY A 65 31.59 -22.94 21.28
CA GLY A 65 33.02 -22.87 20.97
C GLY A 65 33.47 -23.02 19.51
N ILE A 66 34.23 -22.03 19.02
CA ILE A 66 35.66 -22.12 18.64
C ILE A 66 36.04 -20.78 17.97
N ALA A 67 36.94 -20.04 18.63
CA ALA A 67 37.58 -18.86 18.06
C ALA A 67 38.76 -19.31 17.18
N GLY A 68 38.55 -19.31 15.87
CA GLY A 68 39.59 -19.54 14.86
C GLY A 68 39.91 -18.25 14.12
N LEU A 69 41.12 -17.72 14.34
CA LEU A 69 41.71 -16.63 13.57
C LEU A 69 42.07 -17.15 12.17
N MET A 70 41.21 -16.95 11.18
CA MET A 70 41.56 -17.10 9.77
C MET A 70 41.47 -15.74 9.09
N SER A 71 42.59 -15.30 8.51
CA SER A 71 42.63 -14.13 7.64
C SER A 71 41.92 -14.48 6.33
N PRO A 72 40.85 -13.78 5.93
CA PRO A 72 40.14 -14.10 4.71
C PRO A 72 41.03 -13.76 3.51
N GLU A 73 41.41 -14.78 2.74
CA GLU A 73 41.91 -14.60 1.39
C GLU A 73 40.86 -13.82 0.60
N ARG A 74 41.27 -12.69 0.01
CA ARG A 74 40.43 -11.90 -0.90
C ARG A 74 40.11 -12.77 -2.11
N GLY A 75 38.94 -13.40 -2.09
CA GLY A 75 38.38 -14.08 -3.25
C GLY A 75 38.20 -13.11 -4.42
N PRO A 76 38.14 -13.63 -5.66
CA PRO A 76 37.95 -12.82 -6.85
C PRO A 76 36.71 -11.92 -6.68
N GLU A 77 36.85 -10.64 -7.04
CA GLU A 77 35.73 -9.70 -7.06
C GLU A 77 34.62 -10.29 -7.92
N ILE A 78 33.56 -10.76 -7.28
CA ILE A 78 32.33 -11.14 -7.96
C ILE A 78 31.80 -9.83 -8.54
N GLY A 79 31.94 -9.65 -9.86
CA GLY A 79 31.38 -8.51 -10.57
C GLY A 79 29.90 -8.41 -10.23
N VAL A 80 29.52 -7.32 -9.56
CA VAL A 80 28.13 -7.04 -9.25
C VAL A 80 27.42 -6.87 -10.59
N SER A 81 26.55 -7.82 -10.95
CA SER A 81 25.73 -7.73 -12.14
C SER A 81 24.91 -6.45 -12.05
N ASP A 82 24.85 -5.69 -13.14
CA ASP A 82 23.99 -4.52 -13.23
C ASP A 82 22.55 -4.91 -12.86
N PRO A 83 21.82 -4.03 -12.15
CA PRO A 83 20.43 -4.29 -11.81
C PRO A 83 19.61 -4.48 -13.10
N PRO A 84 18.63 -5.40 -13.11
CA PRO A 84 17.79 -5.62 -14.27
C PRO A 84 17.05 -4.34 -14.66
N GLU A 85 16.86 -4.15 -15.96
CA GLU A 85 16.12 -3.01 -16.49
C GLU A 85 14.65 -3.06 -16.01
N PRO A 86 14.07 -1.93 -15.55
CA PRO A 86 12.67 -1.89 -15.13
C PRO A 86 11.70 -2.24 -16.26
N ILE A 87 10.65 -2.99 -15.93
CA ILE A 87 9.57 -3.36 -16.85
C ILE A 87 8.61 -2.17 -17.00
N GLU A 88 8.36 -1.72 -18.24
CA GLU A 88 7.34 -0.68 -18.47
C GLU A 88 5.93 -1.19 -18.13
N LEU A 89 5.24 -0.45 -17.26
CA LEU A 89 3.84 -0.68 -16.93
C LEU A 89 2.94 -0.04 -17.97
N ARG A 90 1.96 -0.78 -18.48
CA ARG A 90 0.92 -0.25 -19.37
C ARG A 90 -0.44 -0.76 -18.90
N CYS A 91 -1.36 0.16 -18.65
CA CYS A 91 -2.76 -0.19 -18.40
C CYS A 91 -3.44 -0.56 -19.73
N PRO A 92 -3.87 -1.82 -19.92
CA PRO A 92 -4.45 -2.26 -21.20
C PRO A 92 -5.88 -1.77 -21.40
N ALA A 93 -6.63 -1.56 -20.32
CA ALA A 93 -8.01 -1.10 -20.29
C ALA A 93 -8.34 -0.47 -18.92
N ASP A 94 -9.52 0.14 -18.82
CA ASP A 94 -10.09 0.67 -17.58
C ASP A 94 -11.28 -0.24 -17.15
N PRO A 95 -11.32 -0.79 -15.92
CA PRO A 95 -10.35 -0.62 -14.84
C PRO A 95 -9.00 -1.29 -15.13
N CYS A 96 -7.92 -0.65 -14.70
CA CYS A 96 -6.57 -1.20 -14.82
C CYS A 96 -6.31 -2.18 -13.67
N GLU A 97 -5.98 -3.43 -14.00
CA GLU A 97 -5.57 -4.44 -13.02
C GLU A 97 -4.44 -5.28 -13.62
N VAL A 98 -3.19 -4.86 -13.39
CA VAL A 98 -2.00 -5.59 -13.88
C VAL A 98 -1.27 -6.23 -12.71
N PRO A 99 -1.24 -7.58 -12.60
CA PRO A 99 -0.46 -8.29 -11.60
C PRO A 99 1.02 -7.90 -11.62
N LEU A 100 1.56 -7.63 -10.44
CA LEU A 100 2.98 -7.34 -10.25
C LEU A 100 3.71 -8.56 -9.68
N ALA A 101 4.86 -8.87 -10.24
CA ALA A 101 5.75 -9.92 -9.74
C ALA A 101 6.56 -9.37 -8.56
N ALA A 102 6.76 -10.21 -7.55
CA ALA A 102 7.56 -9.86 -6.38
C ALA A 102 9.00 -9.51 -6.78
N ASN A 103 9.52 -8.42 -6.22
CA ASN A 103 10.88 -7.89 -6.40
C ASN A 103 11.27 -7.52 -7.84
N ALA A 104 10.33 -7.51 -8.78
CA ALA A 104 10.54 -6.92 -10.09
C ALA A 104 10.39 -5.40 -10.02
N ALA A 105 11.26 -4.68 -10.73
CA ALA A 105 11.17 -3.23 -10.88
C ALA A 105 10.24 -2.89 -12.04
N TYR A 106 9.34 -1.96 -11.82
CA TYR A 106 8.31 -1.54 -12.76
C TYR A 106 8.34 -0.03 -12.96
N ARG A 107 8.40 0.44 -14.21
CA ARG A 107 8.38 1.87 -14.54
C ARG A 107 6.99 2.31 -14.96
N ALA A 108 6.45 3.35 -14.33
CA ALA A 108 5.21 3.98 -14.77
C ALA A 108 5.39 4.59 -16.17
N SER A 109 4.44 4.36 -17.07
CA SER A 109 4.55 4.82 -18.45
C SER A 109 3.93 6.20 -18.66
N ARG A 110 2.91 6.56 -17.86
CA ARG A 110 2.13 7.78 -18.09
C ARG A 110 2.37 8.85 -17.03
N PHE A 111 2.67 8.45 -15.80
CA PHE A 111 2.99 9.38 -14.72
C PHE A 111 4.01 10.45 -15.15
N ALA A 112 3.83 11.70 -14.70
CA ALA A 112 4.61 12.85 -15.18
C ALA A 112 6.11 12.74 -14.83
N LEU A 113 6.42 12.14 -13.70
CA LEU A 113 7.79 11.89 -13.24
C LEU A 113 8.29 10.51 -13.69
N ASP A 114 9.61 10.32 -13.72
CA ASP A 114 10.20 8.97 -13.88
C ASP A 114 10.05 8.22 -12.56
N LEU A 115 8.98 7.41 -12.50
CA LEU A 115 8.57 6.65 -11.33
C LEU A 115 8.86 5.17 -11.57
N THR A 116 9.71 4.58 -10.75
CA THR A 116 9.91 3.13 -10.68
C THR A 116 9.43 2.61 -9.33
N VAL A 117 8.72 1.49 -9.33
CA VAL A 117 8.22 0.81 -8.13
C VAL A 117 8.62 -0.66 -8.16
N SER A 118 8.93 -1.22 -6.99
CA SER A 118 9.06 -2.66 -6.80
C SER A 118 8.14 -3.08 -5.68
N VAL A 119 7.54 -4.26 -5.77
CA VAL A 119 6.61 -4.76 -4.74
C VAL A 119 7.19 -5.99 -4.05
N PRO A 120 6.98 -6.17 -2.73
CA PRO A 120 7.60 -7.27 -2.00
C PRO A 120 6.93 -8.63 -2.26
N SER A 121 5.71 -8.63 -2.81
CA SER A 121 4.89 -9.83 -2.98
C SER A 121 4.09 -9.79 -4.28
N THR A 122 3.53 -10.93 -4.69
CA THR A 122 2.66 -11.05 -5.86
C THR A 122 1.21 -10.62 -5.61
N ARG A 123 0.90 -10.15 -4.39
CA ARG A 123 -0.43 -9.67 -3.99
C ARG A 123 -0.78 -8.31 -4.59
N TRP A 124 0.22 -7.58 -5.05
CA TRP A 124 0.03 -6.24 -5.59
C TRP A 124 -0.44 -6.27 -7.05
N VAL A 125 -1.23 -5.26 -7.40
CA VAL A 125 -1.61 -4.94 -8.77
C VAL A 125 -1.37 -3.46 -9.03
N LEU A 126 -1.05 -3.13 -10.28
CA LEU A 126 -1.24 -1.77 -10.78
C LEU A 126 -2.74 -1.53 -10.96
N ALA A 127 -3.26 -0.54 -10.23
CA ALA A 127 -4.66 -0.11 -10.30
C ALA A 127 -4.84 1.11 -11.21
N THR A 128 -3.83 1.98 -11.31
CA THR A 128 -3.92 3.20 -12.14
C THR A 128 -2.53 3.72 -12.54
N ASP A 129 -2.38 4.11 -13.80
CA ASP A 129 -1.23 4.86 -14.34
C ASP A 129 -1.76 6.00 -15.22
N LEU A 130 -1.85 7.19 -14.64
CA LEU A 130 -2.31 8.42 -15.27
C LEU A 130 -1.24 9.51 -15.12
N PRO A 131 -1.25 10.56 -15.97
CA PRO A 131 -0.24 11.62 -15.94
C PRO A 131 0.06 12.23 -14.57
N GLY A 132 -0.95 12.47 -13.74
CA GLY A 132 -0.74 13.02 -12.39
C GLY A 132 -1.14 12.08 -11.25
N PHE A 133 -1.44 10.81 -11.54
CA PHE A 133 -1.87 9.84 -10.53
C PHE A 133 -1.43 8.42 -10.86
N PHE A 134 -0.75 7.78 -9.92
CA PHE A 134 -0.34 6.40 -9.98
C PHE A 134 -0.85 5.66 -8.74
N ARG A 135 -1.31 4.42 -8.90
CA ARG A 135 -1.78 3.61 -7.77
C ARG A 135 -1.42 2.14 -7.92
N VAL A 136 -0.84 1.59 -6.87
CA VAL A 136 -0.76 0.14 -6.65
C VAL A 136 -1.58 -0.25 -5.43
N GLU A 137 -2.21 -1.42 -5.45
CA GLU A 137 -3.05 -1.88 -4.35
C GLU A 137 -2.99 -3.40 -4.17
N ILE A 138 -3.48 -3.87 -3.03
CA ILE A 138 -3.61 -5.30 -2.75
C ILE A 138 -4.79 -5.84 -3.55
N ARG A 139 -4.55 -6.82 -4.43
CA ARG A 139 -5.55 -7.39 -5.34
C ARG A 139 -6.82 -7.87 -4.63
N THR A 140 -6.66 -8.47 -3.45
CA THR A 140 -7.76 -9.03 -2.67
C THR A 140 -8.45 -8.00 -1.77
N ASP A 141 -7.93 -6.77 -1.67
CA ASP A 141 -8.51 -5.71 -0.85
C ASP A 141 -8.06 -4.30 -1.34
N GLN A 142 -8.84 -3.73 -2.26
CA GLN A 142 -8.56 -2.43 -2.89
C GLN A 142 -8.58 -1.25 -1.91
N ARG A 143 -9.07 -1.46 -0.67
CA ARG A 143 -9.01 -0.48 0.41
C ARG A 143 -7.58 -0.29 0.93
N ARG A 144 -6.66 -1.19 0.58
CA ARG A 144 -5.25 -1.18 0.96
C ARG A 144 -4.38 -0.92 -0.26
N GLY A 145 -3.67 0.21 -0.27
CA GLY A 145 -2.83 0.57 -1.41
C GLY A 145 -1.94 1.77 -1.19
N ILE A 146 -1.17 2.10 -2.22
CA ILE A 146 -0.28 3.26 -2.27
C ILE A 146 -0.71 4.10 -3.46
N SER A 147 -1.15 5.33 -3.17
CA SER A 147 -1.45 6.35 -4.16
C SER A 147 -0.27 7.31 -4.28
N ILE A 148 0.09 7.71 -5.49
CA ILE A 148 1.12 8.71 -5.76
C ILE A 148 0.54 9.77 -6.69
N PHE A 149 0.64 11.04 -6.33
CA PHE A 149 0.19 12.16 -7.15
C PHE A 149 1.05 13.40 -6.97
N THR A 150 1.03 14.29 -7.95
CA THR A 150 1.80 15.53 -7.95
C THR A 150 0.89 16.75 -7.79
N ASP A 151 1.51 17.87 -7.41
CA ASP A 151 0.89 19.20 -7.31
C ASP A 151 -0.41 19.23 -6.47
N PRO A 152 -0.38 18.71 -5.23
CA PRO A 152 -1.53 18.71 -4.34
C PRO A 152 -2.02 20.14 -4.05
N THR A 153 -3.24 20.46 -4.46
CA THR A 153 -3.90 21.72 -4.11
C THR A 153 -4.72 21.56 -2.83
N PRO A 154 -4.41 22.29 -1.74
CA PRO A 154 -5.22 22.30 -0.53
C PRO A 154 -6.68 22.68 -0.82
N VAL A 155 -7.60 21.97 -0.15
CA VAL A 155 -9.04 22.25 -0.21
C VAL A 155 -9.70 22.22 1.15
N ASP A 156 -10.73 23.04 1.33
CA ASP A 156 -11.58 22.99 2.52
C ASP A 156 -12.34 21.64 2.62
N PRO A 157 -13.05 21.34 3.73
CA PRO A 157 -13.80 20.09 3.87
C PRO A 157 -14.76 19.76 2.72
N LEU A 158 -15.28 20.79 2.04
CA LEU A 158 -16.24 20.68 0.96
C LEU A 158 -15.57 20.55 -0.42
N GLY A 159 -14.24 20.65 -0.49
CA GLY A 159 -13.46 20.53 -1.72
C GLY A 159 -13.20 21.84 -2.46
N ASN A 160 -13.46 23.00 -1.83
CA ASN A 160 -13.13 24.30 -2.41
C ASN A 160 -11.64 24.60 -2.24
N ARG A 161 -10.98 25.09 -3.29
CA ARG A 161 -9.53 25.36 -3.28
C ARG A 161 -9.13 26.45 -2.30
N GLU A 162 -8.04 26.20 -1.57
CA GLU A 162 -7.38 27.17 -0.69
C GLU A 162 -6.06 27.65 -1.31
N SER A 163 -6.13 28.71 -2.12
CA SER A 163 -4.98 29.21 -2.90
C SER A 163 -3.90 29.94 -2.09
N ARG A 164 -4.12 30.19 -0.79
CA ARG A 164 -3.17 30.93 0.06
C ARG A 164 -2.08 30.05 0.69
N VAL A 165 -2.19 28.73 0.52
CA VAL A 165 -1.23 27.78 1.08
C VAL A 165 -0.08 27.59 0.09
N ALA A 166 1.14 27.81 0.54
CA ALA A 166 2.32 27.58 -0.28
C ALA A 166 2.45 26.09 -0.65
N GLN A 167 2.92 25.82 -1.86
CA GLN A 167 3.11 24.48 -2.42
C GLN A 167 4.47 23.90 -2.00
N THR A 168 4.65 23.69 -0.69
CA THR A 168 5.84 23.06 -0.12
C THR A 168 5.42 22.01 0.91
N PRO A 169 6.22 20.95 1.15
CA PRO A 169 5.86 19.93 2.13
C PRO A 169 5.51 20.51 3.51
N ALA A 170 6.34 21.43 4.01
CA ALA A 170 6.14 22.05 5.31
C ALA A 170 4.85 22.87 5.40
N ALA A 171 4.56 23.70 4.39
CA ALA A 171 3.34 24.52 4.39
C ALA A 171 2.07 23.68 4.25
N LEU A 172 2.10 22.60 3.46
CA LEU A 172 0.99 21.67 3.33
C LEU A 172 0.73 20.91 4.63
N VAL A 173 1.78 20.40 5.29
CA VAL A 173 1.68 19.76 6.62
C VAL A 173 1.13 20.73 7.66
N GLU A 174 1.66 21.95 7.71
CA GLU A 174 1.19 22.97 8.66
C GLU A 174 -0.29 23.32 8.41
N TRP A 175 -0.69 23.40 7.16
CA TRP A 175 -2.09 23.56 6.78
C TRP A 175 -2.95 22.39 7.25
N LEU A 176 -2.56 21.14 6.97
CA LEU A 176 -3.28 19.95 7.44
C LEU A 176 -3.50 19.97 8.96
N ARG A 177 -2.47 20.33 9.73
CA ARG A 177 -2.53 20.35 11.21
C ARG A 177 -3.45 21.44 11.78
N ARG A 178 -3.79 22.47 11.00
CA ARG A 178 -4.73 23.53 11.41
C ARG A 178 -6.19 23.16 11.18
N ARG A 179 -6.47 22.01 10.55
CA ARG A 179 -7.82 21.60 10.18
C ARG A 179 -8.50 20.86 11.32
N PRO A 180 -9.56 21.42 11.94
CA PRO A 180 -10.21 20.82 13.11
C PRO A 180 -10.93 19.49 12.81
N GLU A 181 -11.20 19.19 11.56
CA GLU A 181 -11.81 17.95 11.07
C GLU A 181 -10.81 16.83 10.80
N LEU A 182 -9.51 17.09 10.99
CA LEU A 182 -8.43 16.11 10.78
C LEU A 182 -7.63 15.92 12.07
N ALA A 183 -7.35 14.66 12.39
CA ALA A 183 -6.32 14.30 13.37
C ALA A 183 -5.01 14.04 12.60
N VAL A 184 -4.02 14.91 12.80
CA VAL A 184 -2.72 14.87 12.12
C VAL A 184 -1.60 14.71 13.14
N SER A 185 -0.70 13.75 12.93
CA SER A 185 0.45 13.54 13.81
C SER A 185 1.45 14.70 13.77
N ALA A 186 2.45 14.65 14.65
CA ALA A 186 3.67 15.43 14.43
C ALA A 186 4.35 14.97 13.13
N PRO A 187 4.99 15.89 12.37
CA PRO A 187 5.72 15.52 11.17
C PRO A 187 7.08 14.91 11.47
N ASP A 188 7.45 13.90 10.70
CA ASP A 188 8.77 13.28 10.71
C ASP A 188 9.51 13.59 9.40
N GLU A 189 10.80 13.91 9.48
CA GLU A 189 11.64 14.06 8.28
C GLU A 189 11.93 12.71 7.64
N VAL A 190 11.81 12.63 6.31
CA VAL A 190 11.93 11.38 5.56
C VAL A 190 12.64 11.59 4.23
N VAL A 191 13.22 10.49 3.71
CA VAL A 191 13.70 10.40 2.34
C VAL A 191 13.05 9.17 1.70
N ILE A 192 12.25 9.38 0.66
CA ILE A 192 11.52 8.32 -0.05
C ILE A 192 11.71 8.53 -1.54
N GLY A 193 12.05 7.47 -2.29
CA GLY A 193 12.25 7.59 -3.73
C GLY A 193 13.42 8.50 -4.15
N GLY A 194 14.33 8.84 -3.23
CA GLY A 194 15.40 9.82 -3.44
C GLY A 194 14.96 11.28 -3.21
N LEU A 195 13.70 11.52 -2.84
CA LEU A 195 13.18 12.84 -2.53
C LEU A 195 13.10 13.04 -1.01
N SER A 196 13.45 14.23 -0.56
CA SER A 196 13.33 14.63 0.87
C SER A 196 11.96 15.24 1.14
N GLY A 197 11.43 15.06 2.35
CA GLY A 197 10.12 15.59 2.68
C GLY A 197 9.69 15.34 4.11
N LEU A 198 8.38 15.33 4.32
CA LEU A 198 7.74 15.12 5.62
C LEU A 198 6.72 13.99 5.57
N ALA A 199 6.71 13.15 6.60
CA ALA A 199 5.69 12.14 6.83
C ALA A 199 4.73 12.59 7.94
N VAL A 200 3.43 12.35 7.74
CA VAL A 200 2.39 12.52 8.77
C VAL A 200 1.36 11.40 8.70
N ASP A 201 0.88 10.96 9.86
CA ASP A 201 -0.33 10.15 9.95
C ASP A 201 -1.55 11.07 9.92
N LEU A 202 -2.52 10.69 9.10
CA LEU A 202 -3.75 11.42 8.84
C LEU A 202 -4.97 10.53 9.09
N ARG A 203 -5.93 11.05 9.84
CA ARG A 203 -7.27 10.45 10.03
C ARG A 203 -8.33 11.55 10.09
N GLY A 204 -9.56 11.23 9.72
CA GLY A 204 -10.69 12.10 10.05
C GLY A 204 -10.91 12.20 11.57
N ASP A 205 -11.16 13.41 12.09
CA ASP A 205 -11.53 13.59 13.49
C ASP A 205 -12.98 13.08 13.71
N PRO A 206 -13.22 12.15 14.65
CA PRO A 206 -14.57 11.64 14.93
C PRO A 206 -15.54 12.71 15.45
N ARG A 207 -15.06 13.90 15.82
CA ARG A 207 -15.85 15.05 16.25
C ARG A 207 -16.11 16.05 15.13
N ALA A 208 -15.63 15.79 13.91
CA ALA A 208 -15.90 16.65 12.77
C ALA A 208 -17.42 16.81 12.59
N THR A 209 -17.88 18.02 12.32
CA THR A 209 -19.31 18.30 12.06
C THR A 209 -19.60 18.52 10.58
N THR A 210 -18.54 18.68 9.78
CA THR A 210 -18.64 18.96 8.36
C THR A 210 -18.39 17.67 7.59
N ARG A 211 -19.28 17.36 6.63
CA ARG A 211 -19.17 16.21 5.74
C ARG A 211 -18.98 16.72 4.31
N SER A 212 -18.01 16.17 3.60
CA SER A 212 -17.87 16.41 2.17
C SER A 212 -19.04 15.80 1.39
N ASP A 213 -19.55 16.50 0.38
CA ASP A 213 -20.62 15.97 -0.49
C ASP A 213 -20.19 14.70 -1.25
N GLY A 214 -18.88 14.50 -1.42
CA GLY A 214 -18.29 13.34 -2.10
C GLY A 214 -18.08 12.10 -1.23
N CYS A 215 -18.56 12.07 0.03
CA CYS A 215 -18.40 10.89 0.88
C CYS A 215 -19.27 9.73 0.42
N ALA A 216 -18.65 8.76 -0.26
CA ALA A 216 -19.30 7.52 -0.66
C ALA A 216 -19.81 6.70 0.53
N GLU A 217 -19.23 6.86 1.71
CA GLU A 217 -19.63 6.15 2.93
C GLU A 217 -20.95 6.71 3.49
N GLU A 218 -21.97 5.87 3.59
CA GLU A 218 -23.19 6.22 4.31
C GLU A 218 -22.90 6.34 5.81
N GLY A 219 -23.22 7.49 6.42
CA GLY A 219 -22.94 7.79 7.83
C GLY A 219 -21.48 8.14 8.18
N GLY A 220 -20.54 7.98 7.25
CA GLY A 220 -19.14 8.40 7.42
C GLY A 220 -18.97 9.92 7.32
N LEU A 221 -18.15 10.48 8.21
CA LEU A 221 -17.63 11.83 8.07
C LEU A 221 -16.31 11.73 7.30
N CYS A 222 -16.34 12.13 6.03
CA CYS A 222 -15.13 12.29 5.24
C CYS A 222 -14.89 13.78 4.95
N SER A 223 -13.63 14.14 4.93
CA SER A 223 -13.17 15.50 4.64
C SER A 223 -12.30 15.45 3.39
N ALA A 224 -12.57 16.36 2.45
CA ALA A 224 -11.66 16.59 1.35
C ALA A 224 -10.34 17.17 1.88
N VAL A 225 -9.20 16.74 1.33
CA VAL A 225 -7.85 17.07 1.79
C VAL A 225 -7.07 17.77 0.70
N PHE A 226 -6.93 17.15 -0.47
CA PHE A 226 -6.26 17.75 -1.62
C PHE A 226 -7.11 17.60 -2.86
N ARG A 227 -6.91 18.49 -3.83
CA ARG A 227 -7.19 18.22 -5.24
C ARG A 227 -5.89 17.99 -5.98
N TYR A 228 -5.94 17.17 -7.01
CA TYR A 228 -4.80 16.92 -7.90
C TYR A 228 -5.31 16.72 -9.33
N SER A 229 -4.48 17.03 -10.32
CA SER A 229 -4.81 16.73 -11.71
C SER A 229 -4.48 15.27 -12.01
N ALA A 230 -5.41 14.53 -12.59
CA ALA A 230 -5.14 13.18 -13.10
C ALA A 230 -4.71 13.21 -14.58
N GLY A 231 -4.47 14.40 -15.16
CA GLY A 231 -4.19 14.60 -16.57
C GLY A 231 -5.46 14.83 -17.42
N GLY A 232 -5.28 15.37 -18.63
CA GLY A 232 -6.39 15.60 -19.57
C GLY A 232 -7.45 16.61 -19.11
N GLY A 233 -7.13 17.46 -18.13
CA GLY A 233 -8.09 18.37 -17.49
C GLY A 233 -8.97 17.72 -16.41
N ASP A 234 -8.80 16.43 -16.13
CA ASP A 234 -9.46 15.76 -15.02
C ASP A 234 -8.83 16.19 -13.69
N GLU A 235 -9.67 16.52 -12.72
CA GLU A 235 -9.27 16.86 -11.36
C GLU A 235 -9.99 15.96 -10.38
N ARG A 236 -9.23 15.37 -9.47
CA ARG A 236 -9.73 14.46 -8.46
C ARG A 236 -9.54 15.05 -7.09
N THR A 237 -10.41 14.66 -6.17
CA THR A 237 -10.32 15.03 -4.76
C THR A 237 -9.80 13.84 -3.98
N TYR A 238 -8.70 14.06 -3.26
CA TYR A 238 -8.20 13.18 -2.23
C TYR A 238 -8.83 13.53 -0.89
N GLY A 239 -9.35 12.55 -0.17
CA GLY A 239 -9.99 12.75 1.13
C GLY A 239 -9.68 11.64 2.13
N SER A 240 -10.03 11.90 3.38
CA SER A 240 -9.90 10.96 4.51
C SER A 240 -11.21 10.92 5.30
N SER A 241 -11.61 9.72 5.73
CA SER A 241 -12.69 9.52 6.69
C SER A 241 -12.17 9.18 8.09
N THR A 242 -13.09 9.14 9.06
CA THR A 242 -12.81 8.69 10.44
C THR A 242 -12.44 7.21 10.53
N LEU A 243 -12.71 6.44 9.47
CA LEU A 243 -12.42 5.01 9.37
C LEU A 243 -11.12 4.71 8.63
N ASP A 244 -10.53 5.72 8.02
CA ASP A 244 -9.30 5.59 7.25
C ASP A 244 -8.08 5.68 8.18
N ARG A 245 -7.04 4.95 7.80
CA ARG A 245 -5.68 5.13 8.32
C ARG A 245 -4.79 5.43 7.14
N ILE A 246 -4.32 6.68 7.06
CA ILE A 246 -3.50 7.16 5.95
C ILE A 246 -2.19 7.68 6.53
N ARG A 247 -1.06 7.26 5.96
CA ARG A 247 0.22 7.94 6.13
C ARG A 247 0.56 8.68 4.85
N LEU A 248 0.71 9.98 4.95
CA LEU A 248 1.11 10.84 3.84
C LEU A 248 2.61 11.12 3.93
N TYR A 249 3.32 10.96 2.82
CA TYR A 249 4.66 11.46 2.61
C TYR A 249 4.57 12.61 1.59
N LEU A 250 4.84 13.83 2.03
CA LEU A 250 4.87 15.02 1.18
C LEU A 250 6.32 15.31 0.84
N LEU A 251 6.71 15.05 -0.41
CA LEU A 251 8.09 15.02 -0.89
C LEU A 251 8.34 16.19 -1.84
N ASP A 252 9.50 16.83 -1.72
CA ASP A 252 9.93 17.90 -2.63
C ASP A 252 10.65 17.31 -3.85
N ALA A 253 10.13 17.61 -5.05
CA ALA A 253 10.70 17.25 -6.34
C ALA A 253 11.02 18.52 -7.14
N GLY A 254 11.91 19.37 -6.61
CA GLY A 254 12.49 20.48 -7.38
C GLY A 254 11.52 21.62 -7.69
N GLY A 255 10.50 21.83 -6.85
CA GLY A 255 9.49 22.88 -7.04
C GLY A 255 8.06 22.36 -7.19
N THR A 256 7.88 21.05 -7.30
CA THR A 256 6.59 20.36 -7.20
C THR A 256 6.57 19.48 -5.95
N VAL A 257 5.43 19.41 -5.27
CA VAL A 257 5.24 18.43 -4.18
C VAL A 257 4.68 17.13 -4.77
N VAL A 258 5.32 16.02 -4.45
CA VAL A 258 4.80 14.67 -4.68
C VAL A 258 4.20 14.16 -3.38
N VAL A 259 2.96 13.68 -3.43
CA VAL A 259 2.32 12.99 -2.31
C VAL A 259 2.37 11.49 -2.57
N VAL A 260 2.98 10.75 -1.66
CA VAL A 260 2.83 9.30 -1.54
C VAL A 260 1.90 9.03 -0.37
N ALA A 261 0.76 8.39 -0.60
CA ALA A 261 -0.20 8.06 0.43
C ALA A 261 -0.28 6.54 0.61
N VAL A 262 0.10 6.05 1.78
CA VAL A 262 -0.11 4.65 2.20
C VAL A 262 -1.46 4.58 2.89
N GLU A 263 -2.38 3.79 2.35
CA GLU A 263 -3.79 3.84 2.70
C GLU A 263 -4.30 2.49 3.19
N ALA A 264 -4.95 2.48 4.35
CA ALA A 264 -5.86 1.42 4.77
C ALA A 264 -7.23 2.07 5.05
N ARG A 265 -8.13 1.99 4.07
CA ARG A 265 -9.44 2.65 4.10
C ARG A 265 -10.52 1.78 4.75
N HIS A 266 -11.57 2.43 5.25
CA HIS A 266 -12.78 1.75 5.76
C HIS A 266 -12.47 0.60 6.74
N GLN A 267 -11.64 0.89 7.76
CA GLN A 267 -11.22 -0.08 8.78
C GLN A 267 -10.46 -1.30 8.24
N ALA A 268 -9.89 -1.24 7.03
CA ALA A 268 -9.01 -2.30 6.56
C ALA A 268 -7.84 -2.53 7.54
N PRO A 269 -7.38 -3.77 7.73
CA PRO A 269 -6.28 -4.08 8.64
C PRO A 269 -5.00 -3.31 8.24
N ALA A 270 -4.51 -2.45 9.15
CA ALA A 270 -3.39 -1.56 8.86
C ALA A 270 -2.03 -2.15 9.26
N ALA A 271 -1.93 -2.90 10.37
CA ALA A 271 -0.63 -3.30 10.92
C ALA A 271 0.16 -4.23 9.98
N SER A 272 -0.51 -5.24 9.40
CA SER A 272 0.10 -6.12 8.41
C SER A 272 0.41 -5.38 7.10
N PHE A 273 -0.44 -4.44 6.72
CA PHE A 273 -0.29 -3.65 5.51
C PHE A 273 0.87 -2.65 5.59
N GLU A 274 1.11 -2.01 6.73
CA GLU A 274 2.21 -1.04 6.92
C GLU A 274 3.58 -1.68 6.68
N ALA A 275 3.79 -2.91 7.15
CA ALA A 275 5.04 -3.65 6.91
C ALA A 275 5.23 -3.97 5.42
N GLU A 276 4.17 -4.38 4.73
CA GLU A 276 4.24 -4.66 3.29
C GLU A 276 4.40 -3.39 2.45
N ALA A 277 3.71 -2.31 2.81
CA ALA A 277 3.84 -1.00 2.18
C ALA A 277 5.26 -0.45 2.34
N SER A 278 5.92 -0.67 3.49
CA SER A 278 7.33 -0.32 3.68
C SER A 278 8.22 -0.95 2.62
N GLY A 279 8.00 -2.24 2.29
CA GLY A 279 8.75 -2.91 1.22
C GLY A 279 8.55 -2.28 -0.16
N VAL A 280 7.37 -1.71 -0.43
CA VAL A 280 7.13 -0.95 -1.67
C VAL A 280 7.84 0.41 -1.65
N LEU A 281 7.82 1.11 -0.50
CA LEU A 281 8.48 2.39 -0.33
C LEU A 281 10.01 2.27 -0.45
N ASP A 282 10.60 1.19 0.06
CA ASP A 282 12.03 0.88 -0.07
C ASP A 282 12.43 0.64 -1.54
N GLY A 283 11.51 0.07 -2.33
CA GLY A 283 11.68 -0.18 -3.76
C GLY A 283 11.24 0.98 -4.68
N LEU A 284 10.84 2.12 -4.10
CA LEU A 284 10.37 3.28 -4.84
C LEU A 284 11.56 4.14 -5.31
N VAL A 285 11.50 4.62 -6.55
CA VAL A 285 12.44 5.60 -7.10
C VAL A 285 11.64 6.65 -7.86
N ILE A 286 11.86 7.93 -7.56
CA ILE A 286 11.17 9.06 -8.18
C ILE A 286 12.23 10.05 -8.66
N ARG A 287 12.19 10.38 -9.95
CA ARG A 287 13.11 11.34 -10.56
C ARG A 287 12.35 12.29 -11.47
N GLU A 288 12.88 13.49 -11.62
CA GLU A 288 12.48 14.36 -12.74
C GLU A 288 12.82 13.63 -14.06
N ARG A 289 11.89 13.67 -15.01
CA ARG A 289 12.13 13.11 -16.34
C ARG A 289 13.10 14.03 -17.07
N SER A 290 14.26 13.51 -17.47
CA SER A 290 15.17 14.24 -18.34
C SER A 290 14.51 14.45 -19.70
N GLU A 291 14.34 15.71 -20.11
CA GLU A 291 13.86 16.08 -21.46
C GLU A 291 14.86 15.70 -22.56
#